data_AF-A0ABD5RY50-F1
#
_entry.id   AF-A0ABD5RY50-F1
#
_cell.length_a   1.000
_cell.length_b   1.000
_cell.length_c   1.000
_cell.angle_alpha   90.00
_cell.angle_beta   90.00
_cell.angle_gamma   90.00
#
_symmetry.space_group_name_H-M   'P 1'
#
loop_
_entity.id
_entity.type
_entity.pdbx_description
1 polymer ?
#
loop_
_entity_poly.entity_id
_entity_poly.type
_entity_poly.pdbx_seq_one_letter_code
_entity_poly.pdbx_strand_id
1 'polypeptide(L)' 'MAHLVENGRLDPLLAQETFAFVERGEAHRRLEQGEAVGKVSLVRDR' A
#
# COMPACT_ATOMS: atom_id res chain seq x y z
N MET A 1 16.86 -0.76 -1.69
CA MET A 1 15.84 0.31 -1.70
C MET A 1 15.38 0.69 -0.30
N ALA A 2 15.20 -0.24 0.65
CA ALA A 2 14.85 0.07 2.04
C ALA A 2 15.73 1.19 2.65
N HIS A 3 17.06 1.10 2.47
CA HIS A 3 18.00 2.14 2.93
C HIS A 3 17.74 3.56 2.38
N LEU A 4 17.10 3.71 1.22
CA LEU A 4 16.76 5.04 0.68
C LEU A 4 15.55 5.62 1.41
N VAL A 5 14.58 4.77 1.76
CA VAL A 5 13.40 5.17 2.55
C VAL A 5 13.82 5.48 3.98
N GLU A 6 14.58 4.59 4.61
CA GLU A 6 15.07 4.73 5.99
C GLU A 6 15.92 5.98 6.19
N ASN A 7 16.73 6.35 5.19
CA ASN A 7 17.54 7.57 5.23
C ASN A 7 16.81 8.81 4.69
N GLY A 8 15.49 8.75 4.48
CA GLY A 8 14.66 9.89 4.04
C GLY A 8 14.94 10.38 2.61
N ARG A 9 15.63 9.59 1.80
CA ARG A 9 15.99 9.91 0.40
C ARG A 9 14.89 9.55 -0.59
N LEU A 10 13.92 8.75 -0.16
CA LEU A 10 12.77 8.33 -0.97
C LEU A 10 11.54 8.24 -0.07
N ASP A 11 10.48 8.94 -0.44
CA ASP A 11 9.17 8.84 0.22
C ASP A 11 8.23 7.98 -0.64
N PRO A 12 7.85 6.77 -0.21
CA PRO A 12 6.96 5.92 -0.99
C PRO A 12 5.55 6.50 -0.99
N LEU A 13 4.99 6.69 -2.19
CA LEU A 13 3.58 7.03 -2.33
C LEU A 13 2.73 5.81 -1.94
N LEU A 14 2.14 5.86 -0.75
CA LEU A 14 1.20 4.86 -0.25
C LEU A 14 -0.23 5.32 -0.51
N ALA A 15 -1.12 4.38 -0.81
CA ALA A 15 -2.55 4.63 -0.75
C ALA A 15 -2.96 4.97 0.69
N GLN A 16 -3.95 5.85 0.87
CA GLN A 16 -4.38 6.29 2.19
C GLN A 16 -5.01 5.13 2.97
N GLU A 17 -5.70 4.24 2.28
CA GLU A 17 -6.38 3.09 2.86
C GLU A 17 -5.43 1.93 3.16
N THR A 18 -5.64 1.33 4.33
CA THR A 18 -5.01 0.08 4.73
C THR A 18 -6.08 -1.00 4.76
N PHE A 19 -5.76 -2.16 4.22
CA PHE A 19 -6.68 -3.29 4.12
C PHE A 19 -6.20 -4.44 4.99
N ALA A 20 -7.12 -5.19 5.59
CA ALA A 20 -6.75 -6.45 6.22
C ALA A 20 -6.27 -7.44 5.14
N PHE A 21 -5.39 -8.37 5.51
CA PHE A 21 -4.85 -9.35 4.56
C PHE A 21 -5.93 -10.21 3.90
N VAL A 22 -7.05 -10.44 4.61
CA VAL A 22 -8.22 -11.14 4.08
C VAL A 22 -8.91 -10.35 2.96
N GLU A 23 -8.75 -9.04 2.92
CA GLU A 23 -9.36 -8.11 1.95
C GLU A 23 -8.47 -7.83 0.73
N ARG A 24 -7.35 -8.54 0.55
CA ARG A 24 -6.41 -8.31 -0.55
C ARG A 24 -7.04 -8.23 -1.95
N GLY A 25 -8.12 -8.98 -2.20
CA GLY A 25 -8.84 -8.93 -3.47
C GLY A 25 -9.48 -7.56 -3.75
N GLU A 26 -10.06 -6.95 -2.73
CA GLU A 26 -10.62 -5.60 -2.81
C GLU A 26 -9.52 -4.55 -3.01
N ALA A 27 -8.42 -4.67 -2.29
CA ALA A 27 -7.27 -3.78 -2.44
C ALA A 27 -6.73 -3.79 -3.90
N HIS A 28 -6.64 -4.97 -4.52
CA HIS A 28 -6.22 -5.10 -5.92
C HIS A 28 -7.28 -4.57 -6.90
N ARG A 29 -8.57 -4.83 -6.66
CA ARG A 29 -9.66 -4.30 -7.51
C ARG A 29 -9.62 -2.77 -7.58
N ARG A 30 -9.42 -2.08 -6.46
CA ARG A 30 -9.34 -0.61 -6.43
C ARG A 30 -8.12 -0.06 -7.18
N LEU A 31 -6.99 -0.77 -7.15
CA LEU A 31 -5.83 -0.42 -7.98
C LEU A 31 -6.13 -0.57 -9.47
N GLU A 32 -6.76 -1.67 -9.86
CA GLU A 32 -7.11 -1.95 -11.26
C GLU A 32 -8.11 -0.94 -11.83
N GLN A 33 -8.97 -0.38 -10.97
CA GLN A 33 -9.95 0.64 -11.33
C GLN A 33 -9.39 2.07 -11.30
N GLY A 34 -8.14 2.25 -10.84
CA GLY A 34 -7.53 3.58 -10.67
C GLY A 34 -8.08 4.37 -9.48
N GLU A 35 -8.78 3.71 -8.55
CA GLU A 35 -9.36 4.33 -7.37
C GLU A 35 -8.36 4.49 -6.21
N ALA A 36 -7.19 3.86 -6.31
CA ALA A 36 -6.10 3.98 -5.35
C ALA A 36 -4.87 4.60 -6.03
N VAL A 37 -4.28 5.59 -5.38
CA VAL A 37 -3.04 6.25 -5.83
C VAL A 37 -1.88 5.78 -4.95
N GLY A 38 -0.85 5.21 -5.57
CA GLY A 38 0.31 4.67 -4.87
C GLY A 38 0.19 3.18 -4.55
N LYS A 39 0.99 2.71 -3.59
CA LYS A 39 0.99 1.30 -3.16
C LYS A 39 -0.06 1.07 -2.08
N VAL A 40 -0.90 0.04 -2.25
CA VAL A 40 -1.79 -0.43 -1.19
C VAL A 40 -1.01 -1.13 -0.08
N SER A 41 -1.47 -0.96 1.17
CA SER A 41 -0.87 -1.60 2.34
C SER A 41 -1.82 -2.66 2.89
N LEU A 42 -1.29 -3.86 3.13
CA LEU A 42 -2.02 -4.97 3.75
C LEU A 42 -1.49 -5.21 5.16
N VAL A 43 -2.39 -5.30 6.13
CA VAL A 43 -2.07 -5.65 7.52
C VAL A 43 -2.59 -7.04 7.85
N ARG A 44 -1.78 -7.83 8.58
CA ARG A 44 -2.22 -9.10 9.15
C ARG A 44 -2.68 -8.81 10.58
N ASP A 45 -3.94 -9.11 10.91
CA ASP A 45 -4.36 -9.11 12.31
C ASP A 45 -3.53 -10.13 13.10
N ARG A 46 -3.25 -9.76 14.36
CA ARG A 46 -2.31 -10.46 15.25
C ARG A 46 -2.80 -11.84 15.66
#